data_AF-X1RFZ3-F1
#
_entry.id   AF-X1RFZ3-F1
#
_cell.length_a   1.000
_cell.length_b   1.000
_cell.length_c   1.000
_cell.angle_alpha   90.00
_cell.angle_beta   90.00
_cell.angle_gamma   90.00
#
_symmetry.space_group_name_H-M   'P 1'
#
loop_
_entity.id
_entity.type
_entity.pdbx_description
1 polymer ?
#
loop_
_entity_poly.entity_id
_entity_poly.type
_entity_poly.pdbx_seq_one_letter_code
_entity_poly.pdbx_strand_id
1 'polypeptide(L)' 'LALERLGEFKGCEVHMTHIPTPGDEAGLRKLGVNLTSDPNFSSNSLFMA' A
#
# COMPACT_ATOMS: atom_id res chain seq x y z
N LEU A 1 -13.12 15.73 -8.50
CA LEU A 1 -13.97 14.56 -8.19
C LEU A 1 -13.19 13.34 -7.67
N ALA A 2 -12.32 12.65 -8.42
CA ALA A 2 -11.68 11.41 -7.92
C ALA A 2 -10.82 11.60 -6.65
N LEU A 3 -9.97 12.64 -6.64
CA LEU A 3 -9.10 12.94 -5.48
C LEU A 3 -9.87 13.33 -4.22
N GLU A 4 -11.05 13.95 -4.36
CA GLU A 4 -11.90 14.34 -3.22
C GLU A 4 -12.45 13.13 -2.47
N ARG A 5 -12.54 11.96 -3.14
CA ARG A 5 -13.06 10.72 -2.54
C ARG A 5 -12.01 9.92 -1.79
N LEU A 6 -10.73 10.26 -1.91
CA LEU A 6 -9.65 9.49 -1.27
C LEU A 6 -9.81 9.37 0.25
N GLY A 7 -10.37 10.40 0.91
CA GLY A 7 -10.62 10.38 2.35
C GLY A 7 -11.66 9.33 2.79
N GLU A 8 -12.51 8.86 1.87
CA GLU A 8 -13.51 7.83 2.15
C GLU A 8 -12.89 6.45 2.44
N PHE A 9 -11.63 6.22 2.03
CA PHE A 9 -10.93 4.96 2.25
C PHE A 9 -10.24 4.83 3.61
N LYS A 10 -10.26 5.88 4.44
CA LYS A 10 -9.63 5.84 5.75
C LYS A 10 -10.28 4.76 6.63
N GLY A 11 -9.46 3.82 7.11
CA GLY A 11 -9.89 2.66 7.90
C GLY A 11 -10.43 1.50 7.07
N CYS A 12 -10.44 1.58 5.74
CA CYS A 12 -10.79 0.43 4.91
C CYS A 12 -9.68 -0.62 4.89
N GLU A 13 -10.08 -1.88 4.77
CA GLU A 13 -9.16 -3.02 4.62
C GLU A 13 -8.67 -3.14 3.18
N VAL A 14 -7.36 -3.28 3.00
CA VAL A 14 -6.72 -3.50 1.70
C VAL A 14 -5.78 -4.70 1.82
N HIS A 15 -5.83 -5.57 0.82
CA HIS A 15 -4.94 -6.73 0.74
C HIS A 15 -4.14 -6.69 -0.56
N MET A 16 -2.84 -6.92 -0.48
CA MET A 16 -1.93 -7.00 -1.62
C MET A 16 -1.36 -8.41 -1.76
N THR A 17 -1.12 -8.83 -3.00
CA THR A 17 -0.51 -10.13 -3.32
C THR A 17 1.00 -10.18 -3.06
N HIS A 18 1.61 -9.04 -2.69
CA HIS A 18 3.03 -8.87 -2.45
C HIS A 18 3.25 -7.75 -1.43
N ILE A 19 4.39 -7.78 -0.75
CA ILE A 19 4.88 -6.75 0.17
C ILE A 19 5.08 -5.45 -0.62
N PRO A 20 4.42 -4.33 -0.24
CA PRO A 20 4.51 -3.07 -0.97
C PRO A 20 5.93 -2.52 -1.02
N THR A 21 6.22 -1.70 -2.03
CA THR A 21 7.47 -0.93 -2.02
C THR A 21 7.42 0.16 -0.94
N PRO A 22 8.57 0.66 -0.44
CA PRO A 22 8.57 1.73 0.57
C PRO A 22 7.81 2.99 0.14
N GLY A 23 7.80 3.30 -1.17
CA GLY A 23 7.04 4.43 -1.72
C GLY A 23 5.53 4.21 -1.64
N ASP A 24 5.07 3.02 -2.02
CA ASP A 24 3.65 2.66 -1.94
C ASP A 24 3.19 2.57 -0.49
N GLU A 25 3.98 1.95 0.40
CA GLU A 25 3.68 1.86 1.83
C GLU A 25 3.50 3.25 2.45
N ALA A 26 4.39 4.19 2.16
CA ALA A 26 4.27 5.57 2.65
C ALA A 26 2.97 6.23 2.16
N GLY A 27 2.57 5.99 0.91
CA GLY A 27 1.33 6.49 0.33
C GLY A 27 0.07 5.89 0.98
N LEU A 28 0.02 4.56 1.09
CA LEU A 28 -1.11 3.83 1.68
C LEU A 28 -1.25 4.13 3.17
N ARG A 29 -0.14 4.24 3.90
CA ARG A 29 -0.13 4.67 5.30
C ARG A 29 -0.67 6.09 5.46
N LYS A 30 -0.33 7.00 4.54
CA LYS A 30 -0.85 8.37 4.55
C LYS A 30 -2.35 8.41 4.20
N LEU A 31 -2.82 7.53 3.32
CA LEU A 31 -4.25 7.35 3.02
C LEU A 31 -5.03 6.83 4.24
N GLY A 32 -4.36 6.11 5.14
CA GLY A 32 -4.91 5.65 6.40
C GLY A 32 -5.77 4.39 6.28
N VAL A 33 -5.47 3.54 5.29
CA VAL A 33 -6.07 2.20 5.13
C VAL A 33 -5.41 1.19 6.06
N ASN A 34 -6.11 0.09 6.36
CA ASN A 34 -5.58 -1.06 7.06
C ASN A 34 -5.02 -2.05 6.02
N LEU A 35 -3.70 -2.05 5.84
CA LEU A 35 -3.03 -2.82 4.80
C LEU A 35 -2.53 -4.18 5.32
N THR A 36 -2.83 -5.25 4.57
CA THR A 36 -2.22 -6.57 4.71
C THR A 36 -1.60 -7.00 3.39
N SER A 37 -0.64 -7.92 3.41
CA SER A 37 -0.04 -8.47 2.20
C SER A 37 0.38 -9.92 2.36
N ASP A 38 0.40 -10.65 1.26
CA ASP A 38 1.12 -11.92 1.19
C ASP A 38 2.63 -11.68 1.41
N PRO A 39 3.36 -12.68 1.96
CA PRO A 39 4.78 -12.56 2.27
C PRO A 39 5.67 -12.77 1.02
N ASN A 40 5.35 -12.10 -0.09
CA ASN A 40 6.11 -12.17 -1.33
C ASN A 40 6.71 -10.81 -1.68
N PHE A 41 7.98 -10.75 -2.08
CA PHE A 41 8.62 -9.46 -2.42
C PHE A 41 8.05 -8.90 -3.74
N SER A 42 7.87 -7.58 -3.82
CA SER A 42 7.46 -6.89 -5.06
C SER A 42 8.47 -7.00 -6.20
N SER A 43 9.68 -7.48 -5.95
CA SER A 43 10.70 -7.66 -6.98
C SER A 43 11.59 -8.87 -6.69
N ASN A 44 12.30 -9.34 -7.72
CA ASN A 44 13.31 -10.40 -7.58
C ASN A 44 14.62 -9.88 -6.94
N SER A 45 14.71 -8.59 -6.60
CA SER A 45 15.83 -8.01 -5.86
C SER A 45 15.40 -7.61 -4.46
N LEU A 46 16.13 -8.09 -3.44
CA LEU A 46 15.92 -7.68 -2.05
C LEU A 46 16.36 -6.24 -1.77
N PHE A 47 17.22 -5.67 -2.64
CA PHE A 47 17.73 -4.30 -2.49
C PHE A 47 17.39 -3.51 -3.76
N MET A 48 16.67 -2.40 -3.60
CA MET A 48 16.58 -1.36 -4.63
C MET A 48 17.66 -0.31 -4.30
N ALA A 49 18.53 -0.03 -5.26
CA ALA A 49 19.59 0.99 -5.16
C ALA A 49 19.02 2.41 -5.33
#